data_AF-A0A3D2UWV1-F1
#
_entry.id   AF-A0A3D2UWV1-F1
#
_cell.length_a   1.000
_cell.length_b   1.000
_cell.length_c   1.000
_cell.angle_alpha   90.00
_cell.angle_beta   90.00
_cell.angle_gamma   90.00
#
_symmetry.space_group_name_H-M   'P 1'
#
loop_
_entity.id
_entity.type
_entity.pdbx_description
1 polymer ?
#
loop_
_entity_poly.entity_id
_entity_poly.type
_entity_poly.pdbx_seq_one_letter_code
_entity_poly.pdbx_strand_id
1 'polypeptide(L)'
;EARKKGLWVILAVHEPALTTAWYVDKRNTILKQLNALQPDLVFAGNQHSYERFHPMGPVEDGAFKVVKSESGKYQSGDGTIHIVSGGGGATFKPFADMQKKGKHTAPKDVFDALAKRALMNHFITLDISRDVLQGTVWRVCVQDDPDDKWNSRWKARKKFWDTITLECDGKPEGVTVYDEFEIH
;
A
#
# COMPACT_ATOMS: atom_id res chain seq x y z
N GLU A 1 -0.01 10.70 23.95
CA GLU A 1 -0.92 10.25 25.04
C GLU A 1 -1.37 8.79 24.84
N ALA A 2 -1.88 8.41 23.67
CA ALA A 2 -2.32 7.05 23.33
C ALA A 2 -1.27 5.95 23.59
N ARG A 3 -0.02 6.12 23.13
CA ARG A 3 1.07 5.16 23.38
C ARG A 3 1.34 4.90 24.87
N LYS A 4 1.29 5.95 25.70
CA LYS A 4 1.48 5.81 27.17
C LYS A 4 0.35 4.98 27.81
N LYS A 5 -0.80 4.87 27.15
CA LYS A 5 -1.95 4.06 27.56
C LYS A 5 -1.93 2.65 26.92
N GLY A 6 -0.88 2.30 26.17
CA GLY A 6 -0.78 1.01 25.46
C GLY A 6 -1.78 0.87 24.32
N LEU A 7 -2.17 1.98 23.67
CA LEU A 7 -3.10 1.98 22.54
C LEU A 7 -2.35 2.10 21.22
N TRP A 8 -2.87 1.43 20.20
CA TRP A 8 -2.43 1.56 18.82
C TRP A 8 -2.74 2.96 18.25
N VAL A 9 -1.82 3.48 17.46
CA VAL A 9 -1.92 4.77 16.78
C VAL A 9 -1.97 4.52 15.28
N ILE A 10 -3.14 4.81 14.69
CA ILE A 10 -3.40 4.66 13.27
C ILE A 10 -3.72 6.04 12.70
N LEU A 11 -3.03 6.43 11.63
CA LEU A 11 -3.32 7.67 10.91
C LEU A 11 -3.89 7.35 9.53
N ALA A 12 -4.74 8.24 9.02
CA ALA A 12 -5.27 8.15 7.67
C ALA A 12 -5.09 9.51 6.97
N VAL A 13 -4.55 9.47 5.76
CA VAL A 13 -4.37 10.64 4.88
C VAL A 13 -4.89 10.28 3.49
N HIS A 14 -5.29 11.27 2.68
CA HIS A 14 -5.73 10.95 1.33
C HIS A 14 -4.56 10.59 0.41
N GLU A 15 -3.52 11.42 0.37
CA GLU A 15 -2.35 11.18 -0.46
C GLU A 15 -1.26 10.39 0.27
N PRO A 16 -0.63 9.40 -0.38
CA PRO A 16 0.48 8.70 0.23
C PRO A 16 1.70 9.59 0.40
N ALA A 17 2.34 9.45 1.56
CA ALA A 17 3.67 9.97 1.84
C ALA A 17 4.77 9.11 1.19
N LEU A 18 4.46 7.85 0.87
CA LEU A 18 5.34 6.91 0.18
C LEU A 18 4.53 6.02 -0.77
N THR A 19 4.99 5.88 -2.01
CA THR A 19 4.35 5.04 -3.04
C THR A 19 5.33 4.72 -4.16
N THR A 20 5.18 3.57 -4.79
CA THR A 20 5.86 3.15 -6.01
C THR A 20 5.04 3.42 -7.28
N ALA A 21 3.76 3.84 -7.15
CA ALA A 21 2.86 4.05 -8.28
C ALA A 21 3.25 5.26 -9.15
N TRP A 22 3.51 6.40 -8.51
CA TRP A 22 4.00 7.60 -9.16
C TRP A 22 4.85 8.38 -8.16
N TYR A 23 6.15 8.12 -8.17
CA TYR A 23 7.03 8.59 -7.12
C TYR A 23 7.23 10.10 -7.18
N VAL A 24 7.00 10.74 -6.04
CA VAL A 24 7.39 12.10 -5.73
C VAL A 24 8.09 12.02 -4.39
N ASP A 25 9.32 12.55 -4.31
CA ASP A 25 10.10 12.47 -3.08
C ASP A 25 9.49 13.35 -1.99
N LYS A 26 8.88 12.69 -1.01
CA LYS A 26 8.26 13.30 0.17
C LYS A 26 9.03 12.97 1.45
N ARG A 27 10.25 12.43 1.35
CA ARG A 27 11.04 11.92 2.50
C ARG A 27 11.34 13.03 3.50
N ASN A 28 11.74 14.21 3.03
CA ASN A 28 12.04 15.36 3.90
C ASN A 28 10.82 16.24 4.22
N THR A 29 9.60 15.81 3.86
CA THR A 29 8.36 16.56 4.09
C THR A 29 7.36 15.74 4.89
N ILE A 30 6.23 15.35 4.29
CA ILE A 30 5.13 14.69 4.99
C ILE A 30 5.53 13.31 5.52
N LEU A 31 6.43 12.57 4.84
CA LEU A 31 6.88 11.27 5.35
C LEU A 31 7.64 11.42 6.67
N LYS A 32 8.57 12.38 6.74
CA LYS A 32 9.29 12.70 7.99
C LYS A 32 8.33 13.13 9.10
N GLN A 33 7.34 13.96 8.78
CA GLN A 33 6.36 14.42 9.75
C GLN A 33 5.50 13.27 10.30
N LEU A 34 5.00 12.39 9.42
CA LEU A 34 4.20 11.24 9.84
C LEU A 34 5.02 10.25 10.66
N ASN A 35 6.24 9.89 10.24
CA ASN A 35 7.08 8.96 11.01
C ASN A 35 7.57 9.55 12.33
N ALA A 36 7.71 10.88 12.45
CA ALA A 36 8.06 11.54 13.71
C ALA A 36 6.96 11.41 14.78
N LEU A 37 5.69 11.25 14.36
CA LEU A 37 4.59 10.93 15.28
C LEU A 37 4.67 9.48 15.78
N GLN A 38 5.51 8.66 15.14
CA GLN A 38 5.63 7.23 15.37
C GLN A 38 4.23 6.60 15.44
N PRO A 39 3.43 6.56 14.38
CA PRO A 39 2.22 5.74 14.34
C PRO A 39 2.58 4.27 14.07
N ASP A 40 1.70 3.35 14.43
CA ASP A 40 1.87 1.93 14.08
C ASP A 40 1.51 1.72 12.61
N LEU A 41 0.39 2.30 12.17
CA LEU A 41 -0.06 2.29 10.78
C LEU A 41 -0.33 3.71 10.23
N VAL A 42 -0.05 3.89 8.94
CA VAL A 42 -0.52 5.03 8.15
C VAL A 42 -1.23 4.49 6.92
N PHE A 43 -2.52 4.82 6.78
CA PHE A 43 -3.29 4.54 5.57
C PHE A 43 -3.30 5.73 4.63
N ALA A 44 -3.18 5.45 3.34
CA ALA A 44 -3.36 6.39 2.26
C ALA A 44 -4.25 5.83 1.16
N GLY A 45 -4.96 6.71 0.46
CA GLY A 45 -5.68 6.37 -0.77
C GLY A 45 -4.98 6.94 -1.99
N ASN A 46 -5.73 7.70 -2.81
CA ASN A 46 -5.32 8.44 -4.02
C ASN A 46 -4.73 7.59 -5.15
N GLN A 47 -3.77 6.71 -4.87
CA GLN A 47 -3.29 5.72 -5.81
C GLN A 47 -4.28 4.56 -5.81
N HIS A 48 -4.88 4.29 -6.97
CA HIS A 48 -5.89 3.25 -7.13
C HIS A 48 -5.21 1.90 -7.33
N SER A 49 -4.50 1.48 -6.29
CA SER A 49 -3.69 0.27 -6.17
C SER A 49 -3.60 -0.13 -4.70
N TYR A 50 -3.04 -1.30 -4.45
CA TYR A 50 -2.59 -1.72 -3.12
C TYR A 50 -1.06 -1.62 -3.05
N GLU A 51 -0.53 -1.04 -1.97
CA GLU A 51 0.88 -1.14 -1.58
C GLU A 51 0.98 -1.25 -0.05
N ARG A 52 1.89 -2.08 0.44
CA ARG A 52 2.28 -2.11 1.85
C ARG A 52 3.79 -2.10 1.95
N PHE A 53 4.31 -1.22 2.79
CA PHE A 53 5.72 -1.13 3.11
C PHE A 53 6.01 -1.87 4.42
N HIS A 54 7.22 -2.37 4.57
CA HIS A 54 7.74 -2.83 5.86
C HIS A 54 7.77 -1.67 6.87
N PRO A 55 7.74 -1.92 8.19
CA PRO A 55 7.91 -0.90 9.21
C PRO A 55 9.13 -0.02 8.93
N MET A 56 8.90 1.29 8.94
CA MET A 56 9.90 2.31 8.68
C MET A 56 10.19 3.11 9.93
N GLY A 57 11.47 3.23 10.27
CA GLY A 57 11.91 4.13 11.33
C GLY A 57 11.73 5.61 10.96
N PRO A 58 12.12 6.53 11.87
CA PRO A 58 12.19 7.96 11.57
C PRO A 58 13.01 8.25 10.31
N VAL A 59 12.63 9.31 9.59
CA VAL A 59 13.38 9.79 8.43
C VAL A 59 14.43 10.80 8.87
N GLU A 60 15.71 10.46 8.64
CA GLU A 60 16.88 11.28 8.94
C GLU A 60 17.62 11.57 7.64
N ASP A 61 17.80 12.85 7.32
CA ASP A 61 18.47 13.32 6.09
C ASP A 61 17.99 12.65 4.79
N GLY A 62 16.68 12.40 4.70
CA GLY A 62 16.04 11.76 3.55
C GLY A 62 16.23 10.24 3.48
N ALA A 63 16.86 9.62 4.48
CA ALA A 63 17.01 8.17 4.60
C ALA A 63 16.14 7.62 5.74
N PHE A 64 15.79 6.34 5.65
CA PHE A 64 15.03 5.63 6.67
C PHE A 64 15.54 4.19 6.79
N LYS A 65 15.38 3.61 7.97
CA LYS A 65 15.64 2.18 8.21
C LYS A 65 14.34 1.40 8.07
N VAL A 66 14.45 0.14 7.65
CA VAL A 66 13.30 -0.76 7.49
C VAL A 66 13.54 -2.07 8.24
N VAL A 67 12.48 -2.58 8.89
CA VAL A 67 12.49 -3.91 9.49
C VAL A 67 11.74 -4.86 8.58
N LYS A 68 12.47 -5.71 7.85
CA LYS A 68 11.86 -6.65 6.89
C LYS A 68 11.37 -7.90 7.59
N SER A 69 10.25 -8.42 7.14
CA SER A 69 9.69 -9.70 7.58
C SER A 69 8.95 -10.34 6.43
N GLU A 70 9.37 -11.54 6.04
CA GLU A 70 8.71 -12.34 5.00
C GLU A 70 7.37 -12.91 5.47
N SER A 71 7.26 -13.21 6.78
CA SER A 71 6.03 -13.72 7.39
C SER A 71 4.96 -12.65 7.64
N GLY A 72 5.30 -11.37 7.46
CA GLY A 72 4.40 -10.26 7.76
C GLY A 72 4.21 -10.00 9.27
N LYS A 73 5.00 -10.65 10.14
CA LYS A 73 4.95 -10.44 11.60
C LYS A 73 6.04 -9.46 12.04
N TYR A 74 5.65 -8.47 12.83
CA TYR A 74 6.49 -7.37 13.32
C TYR A 74 6.28 -7.16 14.82
N GLN A 75 7.15 -6.37 15.44
CA GLN A 75 7.05 -5.94 16.83
C GLN A 75 6.65 -4.46 16.92
N SER A 76 5.92 -4.12 17.98
CA SER A 76 5.60 -2.75 18.34
C SER A 76 6.91 -1.98 18.57
N GLY A 77 7.07 -0.87 17.84
CA GLY A 77 8.29 -0.07 17.86
C GLY A 77 9.28 -0.35 16.72
N ASP A 78 9.06 -1.37 15.87
CA ASP A 78 9.87 -1.60 14.66
C ASP A 78 9.79 -0.45 13.65
N GLY A 79 8.76 0.39 13.77
CA GLY A 79 8.52 1.56 12.94
C GLY A 79 7.07 1.64 12.46
N THR A 80 6.83 2.55 11.54
CA THR A 80 5.51 2.77 10.94
C THR A 80 5.33 1.94 9.68
N ILE A 81 4.26 1.17 9.58
CA ILE A 81 3.83 0.54 8.33
C ILE A 81 2.99 1.55 7.53
N HIS A 82 3.45 1.91 6.33
CA HIS A 82 2.66 2.70 5.39
C HIS A 82 1.90 1.77 4.45
N ILE A 83 0.60 2.03 4.28
CA ILE A 83 -0.29 1.24 3.43
C ILE A 83 -1.03 2.17 2.48
N VAL A 84 -0.88 1.93 1.18
CA VAL A 84 -1.70 2.52 0.13
C VAL A 84 -2.86 1.57 -0.14
N SER A 85 -4.08 2.02 0.14
CA SER A 85 -5.33 1.28 -0.05
C SER A 85 -6.34 2.14 -0.80
N GLY A 86 -6.01 2.51 -2.05
CA GLY A 86 -6.91 3.29 -2.91
C GLY A 86 -7.65 2.46 -3.98
N GLY A 87 -7.45 1.14 -3.99
CA GLY A 87 -8.11 0.18 -4.88
C GLY A 87 -9.57 -0.12 -4.51
N GLY A 88 -10.35 0.86 -4.07
CA GLY A 88 -11.74 0.63 -3.63
C GLY A 88 -12.78 0.49 -4.75
N GLY A 89 -12.37 0.64 -6.02
CA GLY A 89 -13.26 0.51 -7.19
C GLY A 89 -13.11 1.60 -8.26
N ALA A 90 -12.35 2.67 -7.98
CA ALA A 90 -12.02 3.67 -8.99
C ALA A 90 -10.98 3.14 -10.00
N THR A 91 -10.87 3.80 -11.16
CA THR A 91 -10.01 3.32 -12.26
C THR A 91 -8.55 3.12 -11.81
N PHE A 92 -7.97 1.94 -12.02
CA PHE A 92 -6.61 1.66 -11.59
C PHE A 92 -5.56 2.64 -12.13
N LYS A 93 -4.60 2.97 -11.26
CA LYS A 93 -3.42 3.77 -11.58
C LYS A 93 -2.20 2.83 -11.62
N PRO A 94 -1.73 2.43 -12.81
CA PRO A 94 -0.60 1.50 -12.93
C PRO A 94 0.69 2.11 -12.38
N PHE A 95 1.61 1.25 -11.94
CA PHE A 95 2.89 1.69 -11.40
C PHE A 95 3.80 2.28 -12.50
N ALA A 96 4.57 3.31 -12.15
CA ALA A 96 5.42 4.02 -13.09
C ALA A 96 6.52 3.13 -13.69
N ASP A 97 7.08 2.20 -12.92
CA ASP A 97 8.07 1.23 -13.38
C ASP A 97 7.50 0.28 -14.44
N MET A 98 6.27 -0.21 -14.26
CA MET A 98 5.60 -1.07 -15.25
C MET A 98 5.27 -0.34 -16.55
N GLN A 99 5.10 0.99 -16.48
CA GLN A 99 4.86 1.85 -17.65
C GLN A 99 6.14 2.38 -18.31
N LYS A 100 7.33 1.96 -17.85
CA LYS A 100 8.64 2.48 -18.31
C LYS A 100 8.76 4.01 -18.14
N LYS A 101 8.15 4.57 -17.09
CA LYS A 101 8.20 6.00 -16.75
C LYS A 101 9.32 6.29 -15.75
N GLY A 102 10.57 6.12 -16.18
CA GLY A 102 11.75 6.19 -15.30
C GLY A 102 11.85 7.43 -14.40
N LYS A 103 11.38 8.60 -14.85
CA LYS A 103 11.37 9.83 -14.03
C LYS A 103 10.45 9.77 -12.81
N HIS A 104 9.47 8.87 -12.80
CA HIS A 104 8.48 8.68 -11.73
C HIS A 104 8.61 7.31 -11.06
N THR A 105 9.62 6.53 -11.46
CA THR A 105 9.96 5.26 -10.80
C THR A 105 10.61 5.57 -9.45
N ALA A 106 10.15 4.90 -8.40
CA ALA A 106 10.73 5.07 -7.08
C ALA A 106 12.20 4.61 -7.04
N PRO A 107 13.04 5.22 -6.20
CA PRO A 107 14.42 4.79 -6.04
C PRO A 107 14.51 3.42 -5.34
N LYS A 108 15.69 2.79 -5.40
CA LYS A 108 15.91 1.41 -4.93
C LYS A 108 15.54 1.22 -3.46
N ASP A 109 15.88 2.17 -2.59
CA ASP A 109 15.59 2.13 -1.16
C ASP A 109 14.08 2.07 -0.87
N VAL A 110 13.26 2.73 -1.68
CA VAL A 110 11.79 2.68 -1.57
C VAL A 110 11.26 1.32 -2.02
N PHE A 111 11.82 0.73 -3.09
CA PHE A 111 11.50 -0.65 -3.48
C PHE A 111 11.98 -1.67 -2.45
N ASP A 112 13.14 -1.45 -1.83
CA ASP A 112 13.65 -2.32 -0.78
C ASP A 112 12.77 -2.28 0.48
N ALA A 113 12.04 -1.18 0.69
CA ALA A 113 11.06 -1.02 1.76
C ALA A 113 9.69 -1.64 1.44
N LEU A 114 9.40 -1.93 0.18
CA LEU A 114 8.09 -2.44 -0.25
C LEU A 114 7.94 -3.91 0.13
N ALA A 115 6.91 -4.24 0.90
CA ALA A 115 6.57 -5.61 1.27
C ALA A 115 5.68 -6.28 0.22
N LYS A 116 4.62 -5.57 -0.21
CA LYS A 116 3.63 -6.08 -1.18
C LYS A 116 3.09 -4.93 -2.02
N ARG A 117 2.72 -5.22 -3.26
CA ARG A 117 1.92 -4.32 -4.10
C ARG A 117 1.09 -5.09 -5.12
N ALA A 118 -0.05 -4.54 -5.50
CA ALA A 118 -0.91 -5.09 -6.53
C ALA A 118 -1.79 -4.03 -7.19
N LEU A 119 -2.15 -4.26 -8.46
CA LEU A 119 -3.25 -3.56 -9.12
C LEU A 119 -4.51 -4.41 -8.96
N MET A 120 -5.31 -4.08 -7.95
CA MET A 120 -6.46 -4.88 -7.56
C MET A 120 -7.52 -4.05 -6.86
N ASN A 121 -8.77 -4.50 -6.96
CA ASN A 121 -9.80 -4.06 -6.03
C ASN A 121 -9.60 -4.77 -4.69
N HIS A 122 -9.69 -4.03 -3.60
CA HIS A 122 -9.52 -4.61 -2.27
C HIS A 122 -10.14 -3.76 -1.17
N PHE A 123 -10.25 -4.37 0.01
CA PHE A 123 -10.46 -3.69 1.28
C PHE A 123 -9.59 -4.34 2.36
N ILE A 124 -9.45 -3.67 3.50
CA ILE A 124 -8.61 -4.13 4.61
C ILE A 124 -9.47 -4.19 5.86
N THR A 125 -9.39 -5.29 6.60
CA THR A 125 -9.96 -5.43 7.96
C THR A 125 -8.83 -5.40 8.97
N LEU A 126 -9.08 -4.75 10.11
CA LEU A 126 -8.15 -4.72 11.23
C LEU A 126 -8.79 -5.41 12.44
N ASP A 127 -8.16 -6.48 12.90
CA ASP A 127 -8.50 -7.15 14.15
C ASP A 127 -7.53 -6.66 15.23
N ILE A 128 -8.06 -5.85 16.14
CA ILE A 128 -7.26 -5.08 17.10
C ILE A 128 -7.58 -5.55 18.52
N SER A 129 -6.54 -6.04 19.20
CA SER A 129 -6.53 -6.29 20.63
C SER A 129 -5.55 -5.36 21.34
N ARG A 130 -5.33 -5.55 22.64
CA ARG A 130 -4.30 -4.79 23.37
C ARG A 130 -2.89 -5.10 22.88
N ASP A 131 -2.62 -6.37 22.61
CA ASP A 131 -1.26 -6.89 22.40
C ASP A 131 -1.01 -7.31 20.95
N VAL A 132 -2.03 -7.26 20.09
CA VAL A 132 -1.90 -7.61 18.67
C VAL A 132 -2.76 -6.67 17.83
N LEU A 133 -2.17 -6.12 16.78
CA LEU A 133 -2.85 -5.52 15.65
C LEU A 133 -2.63 -6.42 14.43
N GLN A 134 -3.69 -7.06 13.95
CA GLN A 134 -3.67 -7.86 12.72
C GLN A 134 -4.40 -7.14 11.60
N GLY A 135 -3.80 -7.10 10.41
CA GLY A 135 -4.43 -6.60 9.20
C GLY A 135 -4.57 -7.70 8.16
N THR A 136 -5.79 -7.88 7.64
CA THR A 136 -6.09 -8.80 6.53
C THR A 136 -6.54 -8.00 5.32
N VAL A 137 -5.86 -8.22 4.19
CA VAL A 137 -6.17 -7.58 2.91
C VAL A 137 -6.97 -8.54 2.06
N TRP A 138 -8.17 -8.11 1.71
CA TRP A 138 -9.12 -8.89 0.93
C TRP A 138 -9.11 -8.40 -0.50
N ARG A 139 -8.64 -9.25 -1.42
CA ARG A 139 -8.78 -9.01 -2.87
C ARG A 139 -10.20 -9.29 -3.29
N VAL A 140 -10.74 -8.42 -4.14
CA VAL A 140 -12.05 -8.56 -4.77
C VAL A 140 -11.87 -8.71 -6.27
N CYS A 141 -12.18 -9.91 -6.79
CA CYS A 141 -12.21 -10.17 -8.23
C CYS A 141 -13.66 -10.24 -8.70
N VAL A 142 -13.97 -9.52 -9.77
CA VAL A 142 -15.25 -9.62 -10.49
C VAL A 142 -14.95 -9.78 -11.97
N GLN A 143 -15.85 -10.37 -12.74
CA GLN A 143 -15.76 -10.42 -14.19
C GLN A 143 -15.93 -9.02 -14.75
N ASP A 144 -15.14 -8.70 -15.76
CA ASP A 144 -15.43 -7.53 -16.58
C ASP A 144 -16.67 -7.80 -17.41
N ASP A 145 -17.54 -6.80 -17.48
CA ASP A 145 -18.57 -6.76 -18.50
C ASP A 145 -17.88 -6.52 -19.86
N PRO A 146 -17.90 -7.49 -20.79
CA PRO A 146 -17.26 -7.35 -22.10
C PRO A 146 -17.88 -6.23 -22.94
N ASP A 147 -19.09 -5.77 -22.61
CA ASP A 147 -19.80 -4.68 -23.28
C ASP A 147 -19.64 -3.31 -22.59
N ASP A 148 -18.87 -3.22 -21.49
CA ASP A 148 -18.64 -1.95 -20.79
C ASP A 148 -17.70 -1.02 -21.57
N LYS A 149 -18.31 -0.21 -22.43
CA LYS A 149 -17.64 0.80 -23.25
C LYS A 149 -17.29 2.09 -22.51
N TRP A 150 -17.72 2.25 -21.26
CA TRP A 150 -17.66 3.54 -20.55
C TRP A 150 -16.87 3.50 -19.23
N ASN A 151 -16.80 2.34 -18.55
CA ASN A 151 -16.34 2.21 -17.17
C ASN A 151 -15.42 1.00 -16.91
N SER A 152 -14.71 0.48 -17.92
CA SER A 152 -13.69 -0.56 -17.70
C SER A 152 -12.80 -0.16 -16.50
N ARG A 153 -12.80 -0.98 -15.44
CA ARG A 153 -12.16 -0.71 -14.12
C ARG A 153 -10.69 -0.29 -14.22
N TRP A 154 -10.07 -0.57 -15.36
CA TRP A 154 -8.87 0.06 -15.87
C TRP A 154 -9.17 0.45 -17.32
N LYS A 155 -8.62 1.56 -17.83
CA LYS A 155 -8.86 2.01 -19.23
C LYS A 155 -8.24 1.04 -20.25
N ALA A 156 -8.80 -0.17 -20.40
CA ALA A 156 -8.20 -1.35 -21.01
C ALA A 156 -7.72 -1.11 -22.45
N ARG A 157 -8.42 -0.25 -23.19
CA ARG A 157 -8.03 0.20 -24.54
C ARG A 157 -6.65 0.88 -24.65
N LYS A 158 -6.01 1.24 -23.53
CA LYS A 158 -4.67 1.82 -23.56
C LYS A 158 -3.64 0.70 -23.67
N LYS A 159 -2.84 0.73 -24.74
CA LYS A 159 -1.78 -0.26 -25.08
C LYS A 159 -0.79 -0.62 -23.97
N PHE A 160 -0.62 0.23 -22.96
CA PHE A 160 0.28 -0.13 -21.86
C PHE A 160 -0.30 -1.24 -20.97
N TRP A 161 -1.63 -1.46 -20.98
CA TRP A 161 -2.25 -2.55 -20.24
C TRP A 161 -1.89 -3.93 -20.81
N ASP A 162 -1.54 -4.00 -22.09
CA ASP A 162 -1.14 -5.24 -22.77
C ASP A 162 0.06 -5.94 -22.08
N THR A 163 0.85 -5.19 -21.31
CA THR A 163 2.03 -5.70 -20.60
C THR A 163 1.93 -5.61 -19.08
N ILE A 164 0.82 -5.09 -18.53
CA ILE A 164 0.67 -4.86 -17.09
C ILE A 164 -0.28 -5.91 -16.54
N THR A 165 0.24 -6.75 -15.65
CA THR A 165 -0.54 -7.78 -14.95
C THR A 165 -1.44 -7.13 -13.90
N LEU A 166 -2.73 -7.45 -13.94
CA LEU A 166 -3.67 -7.19 -12.86
C LEU A 166 -3.72 -8.40 -11.94
N GLU A 167 -3.95 -8.14 -10.66
CA GLU A 167 -3.96 -9.22 -9.67
C GLU A 167 -5.09 -10.23 -9.90
N CYS A 168 -6.21 -9.83 -10.50
CA CYS A 168 -7.34 -10.72 -10.76
C CYS A 168 -7.24 -11.48 -12.09
N ASP A 169 -6.20 -11.27 -12.90
CA ASP A 169 -6.04 -11.95 -14.18
C ASP A 169 -5.98 -13.47 -13.98
N GLY A 170 -6.92 -14.19 -14.62
CA GLY A 170 -7.03 -15.65 -14.53
C GLY A 170 -7.48 -16.19 -13.17
N LYS A 171 -7.99 -15.33 -12.26
CA LYS A 171 -8.49 -15.75 -10.94
C LYS A 171 -10.02 -15.84 -10.93
N PRO A 172 -10.61 -16.74 -10.12
CA PRO A 172 -12.06 -16.83 -9.98
C PRO A 172 -12.62 -15.55 -9.34
N GLU A 173 -13.89 -15.28 -9.62
CA GLU A 173 -14.64 -14.22 -8.96
C GLU A 173 -14.77 -14.47 -7.46
N GLY A 174 -14.89 -13.39 -6.70
CA GLY A 174 -15.17 -13.42 -5.28
C GLY A 174 -14.17 -12.61 -4.45
N VAL A 175 -14.29 -12.80 -3.14
CA VAL A 175 -13.47 -12.14 -2.12
C VAL A 175 -12.56 -13.16 -1.48
N THR A 176 -11.25 -12.94 -1.56
CA THR A 176 -10.23 -13.86 -1.05
C THR A 176 -9.11 -13.11 -0.35
N VAL A 177 -8.50 -13.71 0.67
CA VAL A 177 -7.31 -13.15 1.33
C VAL A 177 -6.16 -13.03 0.32
N TYR A 178 -5.53 -11.86 0.30
CA TYR A 178 -4.36 -11.55 -0.54
C TYR A 178 -3.08 -11.40 0.29
N ASP A 179 -3.16 -10.72 1.43
CA ASP A 179 -2.02 -10.40 2.28
C ASP A 179 -2.47 -10.30 3.73
N GLU A 180 -1.57 -10.64 4.63
CA GLU A 180 -1.78 -10.56 6.08
C GLU A 180 -0.53 -10.00 6.74
N PHE A 181 -0.72 -9.21 7.79
CA PHE A 181 0.37 -8.72 8.62
C PHE A 181 -0.08 -8.58 10.08
N GLU A 182 0.89 -8.69 10.99
CA GLU A 182 0.65 -8.62 12.43
C GLU A 182 1.72 -7.74 13.09
N ILE A 183 1.30 -6.94 14.07
CA ILE A 183 2.17 -6.22 14.99
C ILE A 183 1.85 -6.71 16.39
N HIS A 184 2.85 -7.25 17.09
CA HIS A 184 2.77 -7.70 18.48
C HIS A 184 3.34 -6.64 19.44
#